data_AF-G9NS37-F1
#
_entry.id   AF-G9NS37-F1
#
_cell.length_a   1.000
_cell.length_b   1.000
_cell.length_c   1.000
_cell.angle_alpha   90.00
_cell.angle_beta   90.00
_cell.angle_gamma   90.00
#
_symmetry.space_group_name_H-M   'P 1'
#
loop_
_entity.id
_entity.type
_entity.pdbx_description
1 polymer ?
#
loop_
_entity_poly.entity_id
_entity_poly.type
_entity_poly.pdbx_seq_one_letter_code
_entity_poly.pdbx_strand_id
1 'polypeptide(L)'
;IDDIVLINIVTYTDENDAWTTEESSQLAARLLKSNMADDKLDTFITQRLLQDTLRPLFSKSSIRLTASGRPSQIAQQPPSTQARTSLDSVSQEREKLHAASSCKWAVMSCSQTTMGRHWPLFLPILLSLAEDHNTAVRIKGLQIIGFFLDTCPANVILSAGVDNVIQDAVFPTLLFLPSTTPESESIELLYPAYRVLLRIAQLDPDPNSLRRRRFLDKLLRDGVFVGQFHASEYPRIVEVLMNITKDVISCLGFFSAKHL
;
A
#
# COMPACT_ATOMS: atom_id res chain seq x y z
N ILE A 1 15.30 -21.65 16.34
CA ILE A 1 14.72 -21.72 14.97
C ILE A 1 15.66 -20.94 14.05
N ASP A 2 15.93 -21.41 12.83
CA ASP A 2 16.78 -20.70 11.87
C ASP A 2 16.01 -19.56 11.16
N ASP A 3 16.74 -18.64 10.52
CA ASP A 3 16.13 -17.46 9.89
C ASP A 3 15.14 -17.82 8.78
N ILE A 4 15.38 -18.91 8.04
CA ILE A 4 14.53 -19.35 6.93
C ILE A 4 13.16 -19.78 7.48
N VAL A 5 13.13 -20.55 8.57
CA VAL A 5 11.86 -20.93 9.19
C VAL A 5 11.17 -19.72 9.80
N LEU A 6 11.90 -18.76 10.40
CA LEU A 6 11.30 -17.52 10.90
C LEU A 6 10.65 -16.69 9.77
N ILE A 7 11.29 -16.58 8.60
CA ILE A 7 10.73 -15.91 7.42
C ILE A 7 9.43 -16.58 6.98
N ASN A 8 9.37 -17.92 6.97
CA ASN A 8 8.15 -18.63 6.62
C ASN A 8 7.04 -18.40 7.65
N ILE A 9 7.36 -18.43 8.96
CA ILE A 9 6.40 -18.17 10.04
C ILE A 9 5.79 -16.77 9.93
N VAL A 10 6.59 -15.76 9.55
CA VAL A 10 6.12 -14.38 9.38
C VAL A 10 4.91 -14.28 8.44
N THR A 11 4.86 -15.11 7.39
CA THR A 11 3.74 -15.10 6.42
C THR A 11 2.38 -15.54 7.00
N TYR A 12 2.37 -16.14 8.20
CA TYR A 12 1.17 -16.62 8.88
C TYR A 12 0.73 -15.70 10.02
N THR A 13 1.27 -14.48 10.12
CA THR A 13 0.98 -13.57 11.25
C THR A 13 -0.26 -12.69 11.07
N ASP A 14 -0.90 -12.74 9.90
CA ASP A 14 -2.06 -11.91 9.57
C ASP A 14 -3.31 -12.79 9.43
N GLU A 15 -4.25 -12.64 10.34
CA GLU A 15 -5.52 -13.37 10.35
C GLU A 15 -6.45 -13.03 9.17
N ASN A 16 -6.18 -11.90 8.50
CA ASN A 16 -6.96 -11.49 7.32
C ASN A 16 -6.52 -12.21 6.04
N ASP A 17 -5.44 -13.00 6.12
CA ASP A 17 -4.95 -13.75 4.98
C ASP A 17 -5.73 -15.04 4.77
N ALA A 18 -6.10 -15.32 3.53
CA ALA A 18 -6.91 -16.49 3.17
C ALA A 18 -6.26 -17.85 3.53
N TRP A 19 -4.95 -17.87 3.79
CA TRP A 19 -4.21 -19.08 4.19
C TRP A 19 -3.88 -19.14 5.69
N THR A 20 -4.36 -18.16 6.46
CA THR A 20 -4.10 -18.04 7.89
C THR A 20 -5.40 -18.18 8.67
N THR A 21 -5.35 -18.90 9.78
CA THR A 21 -6.42 -18.97 10.77
C THR A 21 -6.04 -18.18 12.02
N GLU A 22 -7.01 -17.87 12.88
CA GLU A 22 -6.73 -17.20 14.15
C GLU A 22 -5.70 -17.97 14.99
N GLU A 23 -5.82 -19.30 15.08
CA GLU A 23 -4.91 -20.14 15.87
C GLU A 23 -3.49 -20.15 15.28
N SER A 24 -3.37 -20.22 13.95
CA SER A 24 -2.06 -20.20 13.29
C SER A 24 -1.39 -18.84 13.40
N SER A 25 -2.15 -17.74 13.33
CA SER A 25 -1.67 -16.39 13.60
C SER A 25 -1.15 -16.22 15.01
N GLN A 26 -1.93 -16.64 16.01
CA GLN A 26 -1.51 -16.61 17.42
C GLN A 26 -0.26 -17.46 17.67
N LEU A 27 -0.19 -18.65 17.07
CA LEU A 27 0.97 -19.53 17.17
C LEU A 27 2.20 -18.92 16.50
N ALA A 28 2.07 -18.36 15.30
CA ALA A 28 3.13 -17.68 14.58
C ALA A 28 3.69 -16.50 15.40
N ALA A 29 2.81 -15.64 15.91
CA ALA A 29 3.19 -14.50 16.75
C ALA A 29 3.93 -14.95 18.03
N ARG A 30 3.47 -16.02 18.67
CA ARG A 30 4.14 -16.61 19.84
C ARG A 30 5.52 -17.15 19.49
N LEU A 31 5.66 -17.88 18.38
CA LEU A 31 6.94 -18.44 17.95
C LEU A 31 7.95 -17.33 17.64
N LEU A 32 7.53 -16.28 16.93
CA LEU A 32 8.38 -15.13 16.62
C LEU A 32 8.83 -14.43 17.91
N LYS A 33 7.89 -14.12 18.82
CA LYS A 33 8.21 -13.48 20.11
C LYS A 33 9.12 -14.32 21.00
N SER A 34 9.01 -15.65 20.94
CA SER A 34 9.84 -16.55 21.76
C SER A 34 11.26 -16.74 21.19
N ASN A 35 11.44 -16.52 19.89
CA ASN A 35 12.71 -16.76 19.20
C ASN A 35 13.45 -15.47 18.79
N MET A 36 12.79 -14.32 18.81
CA MET A 36 13.38 -13.02 18.51
C MET A 36 13.38 -12.15 19.77
N ALA A 37 14.56 -11.93 20.33
CA ALA A 37 14.76 -10.86 21.29
C ALA A 37 14.78 -9.49 20.58
N ASP A 38 14.38 -8.43 21.29
CA ASP A 38 14.21 -7.09 20.72
C ASP A 38 15.49 -6.55 20.07
N ASP A 39 16.66 -6.93 20.59
CA ASP A 39 17.97 -6.54 20.06
C ASP A 39 18.28 -7.13 18.67
N LYS A 40 17.70 -8.30 18.35
CA LYS A 40 17.88 -8.99 17.06
C LYS A 40 16.79 -8.69 16.06
N LEU A 41 15.62 -8.22 16.51
CA LEU A 41 14.45 -7.98 15.67
C LEU A 41 14.75 -7.00 14.53
N ASP A 42 15.37 -5.86 14.84
CA ASP A 42 15.71 -4.84 13.86
C ASP A 42 16.66 -5.36 12.78
N THR A 43 17.66 -6.14 13.18
CA THR A 43 18.65 -6.74 12.26
C THR A 43 17.99 -7.79 11.38
N PHE A 44 17.12 -8.63 11.95
CA PHE A 44 16.35 -9.62 11.21
C PHE A 44 15.44 -8.95 10.17
N ILE A 45 14.66 -7.94 10.56
CA ILE A 45 13.76 -7.22 9.66
C ILE A 45 14.56 -6.55 8.53
N THR A 46 15.58 -5.78 8.87
CA THR A 46 16.29 -4.95 7.87
C THR A 46 17.17 -5.75 6.93
N GLN A 47 17.93 -6.73 7.43
CA GLN A 47 18.88 -7.49 6.62
C GLN A 47 18.23 -8.73 6.02
N ARG A 48 17.69 -9.61 6.87
CA ARG A 48 17.24 -10.94 6.44
C ARG A 48 15.90 -10.88 5.70
N LEU A 49 14.94 -10.14 6.26
CA LEU A 49 13.60 -10.07 5.67
C LEU A 49 13.54 -9.09 4.50
N LEU A 50 13.85 -7.81 4.73
CA LEU A 50 13.68 -6.79 3.69
C LEU A 50 14.73 -6.90 2.58
N GLN A 51 16.02 -6.94 2.92
CA GLN A 51 17.09 -6.92 1.92
C GLN A 51 17.30 -8.27 1.23
N ASP A 52 17.49 -9.34 2.00
CA ASP A 52 17.83 -10.66 1.44
C ASP A 52 16.62 -11.35 0.79
N THR A 53 15.42 -11.15 1.36
CA THR A 53 14.22 -11.92 0.95
C THR A 53 13.25 -11.12 0.10
N LEU A 54 12.74 -9.98 0.59
CA LEU A 54 11.65 -9.27 -0.09
C LEU A 54 12.13 -8.43 -1.28
N ARG A 55 13.21 -7.66 -1.12
CA ARG A 55 13.71 -6.75 -2.17
C ARG A 55 13.94 -7.44 -3.53
N PRO A 56 14.53 -8.65 -3.62
CA PRO A 56 14.71 -9.34 -4.90
C PRO A 56 13.40 -9.67 -5.63
N LEU A 57 12.31 -9.93 -4.90
CA LEU A 57 10.99 -10.26 -5.46
C LEU A 57 10.37 -9.06 -6.19
N PHE A 58 10.59 -7.85 -5.66
CA PHE A 58 10.04 -6.61 -6.22
C PHE A 58 10.97 -5.91 -7.21
N SER A 59 12.27 -6.23 -7.18
CA SER A 59 13.25 -5.64 -8.13
C SER A 59 13.08 -6.13 -9.58
N LYS A 60 12.48 -7.32 -9.77
CA LYS A 60 12.31 -7.93 -11.11
C LYS A 60 11.05 -7.49 -11.85
N SER A 61 10.14 -6.77 -11.18
CA SER A 61 8.75 -6.63 -11.64
C SER A 61 8.42 -5.30 -12.34
N SER A 62 9.37 -4.36 -12.51
CA SER A 62 9.08 -3.09 -13.16
C SER A 62 9.10 -3.21 -14.69
N ILE A 63 8.00 -3.68 -15.28
CA ILE A 63 7.68 -3.33 -16.67
C ILE A 63 7.16 -1.89 -16.61
N ARG A 64 8.03 -0.91 -16.89
CA ARG A 64 7.63 0.49 -17.01
C ARG A 64 6.56 0.61 -18.10
N LEU A 65 5.32 0.86 -17.69
CA LEU A 65 4.25 1.27 -18.60
C LEU A 65 4.51 2.73 -18.97
N THR A 66 4.40 3.03 -20.27
CA THR A 66 4.40 4.43 -20.74
C THR A 66 3.10 5.12 -20.33
N ALA A 67 3.07 6.46 -20.34
CA ALA A 67 1.89 7.26 -19.97
C ALA A 67 0.59 6.95 -20.75
N SER A 68 0.65 6.10 -21.79
CA SER A 68 -0.49 5.59 -22.55
C SER A 68 -0.88 4.14 -22.23
N GLY A 69 -0.32 3.54 -21.17
CA GLY A 69 -0.65 2.18 -20.73
C GLY A 69 -0.07 1.05 -21.59
N ARG A 70 0.83 1.34 -22.54
CA ARG A 70 1.54 0.29 -23.30
C ARG A 70 2.85 -0.10 -22.60
N PRO A 71 3.18 -1.42 -22.52
CA PRO A 71 4.49 -1.88 -22.07
C PRO A 71 5.60 -1.22 -22.89
N SER A 72 6.60 -0.62 -22.24
CA SER A 72 7.78 -0.10 -22.92
C SER A 72 8.53 -1.26 -23.58
N GLN A 73 8.52 -1.33 -24.92
CA GLN A 73 9.18 -2.38 -25.70
C GLN A 73 10.71 -2.27 -25.74
N ILE A 74 11.34 -1.58 -24.78
CA ILE A 74 12.80 -1.42 -24.70
C ILE A 74 13.31 -2.06 -23.41
N ALA A 75 13.07 -3.36 -23.28
CA ALA A 75 13.90 -4.24 -22.47
C ALA A 75 14.21 -5.43 -23.38
N GLN A 76 15.47 -5.57 -23.79
CA GLN A 76 15.94 -6.69 -24.60
C GLN A 76 15.61 -8.00 -23.85
N GLN A 77 14.58 -8.71 -24.31
CA GLN A 77 14.27 -10.06 -23.84
C GLN A 77 15.30 -11.05 -24.42
N PRO A 78 15.92 -11.92 -23.61
CA PRO A 78 16.48 -13.16 -24.14
C PRO A 78 15.36 -14.05 -24.70
N PRO A 79 15.66 -14.92 -25.70
CA PRO A 79 14.65 -15.67 -26.43
C PRO A 79 14.18 -16.88 -25.61
N SER A 80 13.13 -16.70 -24.81
CA SER A 80 12.32 -17.82 -24.33
C SER A 80 10.88 -17.35 -24.11
N THR A 81 10.16 -17.13 -25.20
CA THR A 81 8.73 -16.83 -25.20
C THR A 81 7.94 -18.11 -24.89
N GLN A 82 8.02 -18.59 -23.65
CA GLN A 82 7.00 -19.50 -23.13
C GLN A 82 5.79 -18.66 -22.76
N ALA A 83 4.64 -18.96 -23.37
CA ALA A 83 3.38 -18.35 -23.01
C ALA A 83 3.12 -18.59 -21.52
N ARG A 84 3.05 -17.51 -20.73
CA ARG A 84 2.74 -17.59 -19.30
C ARG A 84 1.39 -18.27 -19.13
N THR A 85 1.34 -19.35 -18.36
CA THR A 85 0.09 -20.08 -18.12
C THR A 85 -0.69 -19.43 -16.97
N SER A 86 -1.99 -19.74 -16.85
CA SER A 86 -2.83 -19.29 -15.73
C SER A 86 -2.29 -19.78 -14.36
N LEU A 87 -1.65 -20.95 -14.34
CA LEU A 87 -1.00 -21.51 -13.14
C LEU A 87 0.21 -20.66 -12.70
N ASP A 88 0.96 -20.11 -13.65
CA ASP A 88 2.10 -19.23 -13.37
C ASP A 88 1.64 -17.88 -12.80
N SER A 89 0.52 -17.33 -13.28
CA SER A 89 -0.03 -16.08 -12.75
C SER A 89 -0.56 -16.25 -11.32
N VAL A 90 -1.28 -17.33 -11.04
CA VAL A 90 -1.78 -17.62 -9.68
C VAL A 90 -0.62 -17.86 -8.70
N SER A 91 0.42 -18.56 -9.15
CA SER A 91 1.61 -18.80 -8.31
C SER A 91 2.34 -17.50 -7.99
N GLN A 92 2.51 -16.62 -8.97
CA GLN A 92 3.13 -15.31 -8.77
C GLN A 92 2.29 -14.40 -7.86
N GLU A 93 0.96 -14.42 -8.01
CA GLU A 93 0.05 -13.68 -7.13
C GLU A 93 0.20 -14.12 -5.67
N ARG A 94 0.17 -15.44 -5.42
CA ARG A 94 0.37 -15.99 -4.06
C ARG A 94 1.71 -15.57 -3.47
N GLU A 95 2.80 -15.68 -4.24
CA GLU A 95 4.14 -15.25 -3.81
C GLU A 95 4.15 -13.77 -3.39
N LYS A 96 3.51 -12.90 -4.19
CA LYS A 96 3.39 -11.47 -3.86
C LYS A 96 2.53 -11.23 -2.62
N LEU A 97 1.43 -11.96 -2.44
CA LEU A 97 0.57 -11.83 -1.26
C LEU A 97 1.29 -12.27 0.02
N HIS A 98 2.07 -13.36 -0.01
CA HIS A 98 2.92 -13.78 1.11
C HIS A 98 4.03 -12.77 1.40
N ALA A 99 4.66 -12.23 0.36
CA ALA A 99 5.64 -11.15 0.49
C ALA A 99 5.02 -9.89 1.10
N ALA A 100 3.79 -9.54 0.72
CA ALA A 100 3.03 -8.45 1.30
C ALA A 100 2.70 -8.70 2.78
N SER A 101 2.27 -9.90 3.18
CA SER A 101 2.06 -10.25 4.61
C SER A 101 3.33 -10.06 5.42
N SER A 102 4.46 -10.47 4.85
CA SER A 102 5.74 -10.33 5.51
C SER A 102 6.17 -8.87 5.65
N CYS A 103 5.89 -8.05 4.63
CA CYS A 103 6.10 -6.61 4.70
C CYS A 103 5.19 -5.96 5.75
N LYS A 104 3.90 -6.35 5.83
CA LYS A 104 2.96 -5.90 6.86
C LYS A 104 3.51 -6.16 8.25
N TRP A 105 3.91 -7.40 8.52
CA TRP A 105 4.50 -7.78 9.80
C TRP A 105 5.74 -6.95 10.13
N ALA A 106 6.65 -6.75 9.16
CA ALA A 106 7.83 -5.93 9.34
C ALA A 106 7.49 -4.48 9.71
N VAL A 107 6.52 -3.87 9.02
CA VAL A 107 6.05 -2.50 9.31
C VAL A 107 5.45 -2.41 10.72
N MET A 108 4.63 -3.38 11.11
CA MET A 108 3.97 -3.41 12.42
C MET A 108 4.92 -3.75 13.57
N SER A 109 6.02 -4.44 13.29
CA SER A 109 6.99 -4.87 14.31
C SER A 109 8.10 -3.84 14.55
N CYS A 110 8.27 -2.87 13.66
CA CYS A 110 9.26 -1.81 13.83
C CYS A 110 8.80 -0.76 14.85
N SER A 111 9.73 -0.34 15.71
CA SER A 111 9.56 0.89 16.49
C SER A 111 9.59 2.12 15.56
N GLN A 112 9.03 3.26 16.00
CA GLN A 112 9.13 4.52 15.26
C GLN A 112 10.59 4.94 15.01
N THR A 113 11.49 4.67 15.97
CA THR A 113 12.93 4.95 15.84
C THR A 113 13.58 4.11 14.75
N THR A 114 13.30 2.80 14.73
CA THR A 114 13.80 1.87 13.71
C THR A 114 13.25 2.23 12.33
N MET A 115 11.95 2.49 12.25
CA MET A 115 11.27 2.88 11.02
C MET A 115 11.85 4.20 10.48
N GLY A 116 12.02 5.22 11.34
CA GLY A 116 12.61 6.50 10.94
C GLY A 116 14.04 6.39 10.38
N ARG A 117 14.82 5.39 10.81
CA ARG A 117 16.18 5.15 10.28
C ARG A 117 16.18 4.32 8.99
N HIS A 118 15.29 3.33 8.88
CA HIS A 118 15.36 2.31 7.84
C HIS A 118 14.18 2.35 6.85
N TRP A 119 13.32 3.37 6.91
CA TRP A 119 12.20 3.55 5.97
C TRP A 119 12.56 3.38 4.48
N PRO A 120 13.77 3.76 3.98
CA PRO A 120 14.07 3.61 2.55
C PRO A 120 14.06 2.16 2.07
N LEU A 121 14.21 1.18 2.98
CA LEU A 121 14.13 -0.24 2.64
C LEU A 121 12.69 -0.70 2.36
N PHE A 122 11.70 -0.05 2.98
CA PHE A 122 10.28 -0.38 2.81
C PHE A 122 9.71 0.23 1.55
N LEU A 123 10.08 1.47 1.23
CA LEU A 123 9.42 2.26 0.20
C LEU A 123 9.34 1.54 -1.17
N PRO A 124 10.40 0.94 -1.73
CA PRO A 124 10.30 0.24 -3.02
C PRO A 124 9.31 -0.93 -3.02
N ILE A 125 9.21 -1.64 -1.89
CA ILE A 125 8.29 -2.76 -1.73
C ILE A 125 6.85 -2.24 -1.66
N LEU A 126 6.60 -1.20 -0.84
CA LEU A 126 5.28 -0.60 -0.67
C LEU A 126 4.73 -0.03 -1.99
N LEU A 127 5.57 0.69 -2.75
CA LEU A 127 5.18 1.24 -4.04
C LEU A 127 4.88 0.11 -5.05
N SER A 128 5.75 -0.91 -5.11
CA SER A 128 5.52 -2.04 -6.01
C SER A 128 4.22 -2.79 -5.69
N LEU A 129 3.82 -2.87 -4.42
CA LEU A 129 2.54 -3.47 -4.03
C LEU A 129 1.36 -2.56 -4.42
N ALA A 130 1.43 -1.26 -4.11
CA ALA A 130 0.36 -0.31 -4.41
C ALA A 130 0.15 -0.04 -5.91
N GLU A 131 1.16 -0.30 -6.73
CA GLU A 131 1.09 -0.16 -8.19
C GLU A 131 0.83 -1.49 -8.91
N ASP A 132 0.64 -2.59 -8.18
CA ASP A 132 0.45 -3.91 -8.79
C ASP A 132 -0.81 -3.96 -9.67
N HIS A 133 -0.77 -4.77 -10.73
CA HIS A 133 -1.89 -4.96 -11.65
C HIS A 133 -2.94 -5.90 -11.06
N ASN A 134 -2.54 -6.81 -10.17
CA ASN A 134 -3.47 -7.60 -9.39
C ASN A 134 -4.02 -6.73 -8.26
N THR A 135 -5.34 -6.61 -8.22
CA THR A 135 -6.06 -5.74 -7.29
C THR A 135 -6.00 -6.24 -5.85
N ALA A 136 -5.99 -7.54 -5.60
CA ALA A 136 -5.81 -8.08 -4.24
C ALA A 136 -4.44 -7.71 -3.66
N VAL A 137 -3.38 -7.82 -4.47
CA VAL A 137 -2.02 -7.36 -4.09
C VAL A 137 -2.02 -5.85 -3.84
N ARG A 138 -2.67 -5.08 -4.70
CA ARG A 138 -2.80 -3.61 -4.56
C ARG A 138 -3.55 -3.20 -3.31
N ILE A 139 -4.74 -3.77 -3.04
CA ILE A 139 -5.55 -3.53 -1.85
C ILE A 139 -4.69 -3.74 -0.60
N LYS A 140 -3.96 -4.86 -0.54
CA LYS A 140 -3.06 -5.16 0.57
C LYS A 140 -1.90 -4.17 0.67
N GLY A 141 -1.29 -3.80 -0.46
CA GLY A 141 -0.26 -2.76 -0.51
C GLY A 141 -0.73 -1.42 0.08
N LEU A 142 -1.93 -0.97 -0.29
CA LEU A 142 -2.54 0.26 0.23
C LEU A 142 -2.78 0.18 1.74
N GLN A 143 -3.26 -0.96 2.25
CA GLN A 143 -3.42 -1.18 3.69
C GLN A 143 -2.08 -1.11 4.43
N ILE A 144 -1.02 -1.73 3.88
CA ILE A 144 0.33 -1.70 4.47
C ILE A 144 0.90 -0.28 4.47
N ILE A 145 0.66 0.50 3.41
CA ILE A 145 1.03 1.91 3.37
C ILE A 145 0.36 2.67 4.53
N GLY A 146 -0.92 2.41 4.82
CA GLY A 146 -1.60 2.98 5.98
C GLY A 146 -0.83 2.73 7.28
N PHE A 147 -0.49 1.47 7.57
CA PHE A 147 0.33 1.11 8.73
C PHE A 147 1.71 1.78 8.72
N PHE A 148 2.35 1.88 7.55
CA PHE A 148 3.65 2.55 7.41
C PHE A 148 3.56 4.03 7.75
N LEU A 149 2.50 4.73 7.33
CA LEU A 149 2.28 6.14 7.65
C LEU A 149 2.01 6.37 9.15
N ASP A 150 1.46 5.37 9.85
CA ASP A 150 1.25 5.42 11.30
C ASP A 150 2.52 5.10 12.11
N THR A 151 3.36 4.20 11.59
CA THR A 151 4.61 3.80 12.26
C THR A 151 5.77 4.75 11.97
N CYS A 152 5.88 5.29 10.76
CA CYS A 152 7.00 6.15 10.38
C CYS A 152 6.81 7.58 10.91
N PRO A 153 7.83 8.19 11.55
CA PRO A 153 7.70 9.55 12.06
C PRO A 153 7.29 10.56 10.97
N ALA A 154 6.22 11.32 11.22
CA ALA A 154 5.65 12.24 10.23
C ALA A 154 6.68 13.26 9.70
N ASN A 155 7.57 13.75 10.55
CA ASN A 155 8.65 14.66 10.15
C ASN A 155 9.62 14.01 9.15
N VAL A 156 9.90 12.71 9.28
CA VAL A 156 10.75 11.97 8.33
C VAL A 156 10.03 11.85 6.99
N ILE A 157 8.76 11.44 6.99
CA ILE A 157 7.96 11.33 5.76
C ILE A 157 7.91 12.66 5.01
N LEU A 158 7.56 13.75 5.71
CA LEU A 158 7.34 15.07 5.11
C LEU A 158 8.64 15.74 4.64
N SER A 159 9.75 15.56 5.37
CA SER A 159 11.05 16.17 5.02
C SER A 159 11.77 15.44 3.90
N ALA A 160 11.61 14.12 3.82
CA ALA A 160 12.16 13.30 2.74
C ALA A 160 11.30 13.32 1.46
N GLY A 161 10.12 13.93 1.50
CA GLY A 161 9.18 13.98 0.37
C GLY A 161 8.54 12.62 0.04
N VAL A 162 8.55 11.68 1.00
CA VAL A 162 8.01 10.32 0.84
C VAL A 162 6.50 10.36 0.62
N ASP A 163 5.81 11.33 1.23
CA ASP A 163 4.38 11.52 1.03
C ASP A 163 4.03 11.82 -0.44
N ASN A 164 4.86 12.57 -1.17
CA ASN A 164 4.59 12.86 -2.59
C ASN A 164 4.71 11.59 -3.43
N VAL A 165 5.72 10.77 -3.16
CA VAL A 165 5.93 9.50 -3.88
C VAL A 165 4.77 8.53 -3.61
N ILE A 166 4.30 8.45 -2.36
CA ILE A 166 3.13 7.64 -2.02
C ILE A 166 1.87 8.20 -2.67
N GLN A 167 1.67 9.53 -2.67
CA GLN A 167 0.55 10.16 -3.38
C GLN A 167 0.53 9.76 -4.86
N ASP A 168 1.66 9.88 -5.56
CA ASP A 168 1.76 9.58 -6.99
C ASP A 168 1.44 8.11 -7.31
N ALA A 169 1.84 7.18 -6.43
CA ALA A 169 1.50 5.76 -6.57
C ALA A 169 0.04 5.43 -6.25
N VAL A 170 -0.57 6.13 -5.28
CA VAL A 170 -1.91 5.82 -4.77
C VAL A 170 -3.01 6.49 -5.59
N PHE A 171 -2.81 7.74 -6.02
CA PHE A 171 -3.83 8.54 -6.70
C PHE A 171 -4.45 7.87 -7.94
N PRO A 172 -3.68 7.16 -8.79
CA PRO A 172 -4.23 6.44 -9.93
C PRO A 172 -5.26 5.36 -9.54
N THR A 173 -5.22 4.84 -8.31
CA THR A 173 -6.19 3.86 -7.82
C THR A 173 -7.59 4.46 -7.68
N LEU A 174 -7.72 5.77 -7.54
CA LEU A 174 -9.03 6.45 -7.48
C LEU A 174 -9.83 6.36 -8.79
N LEU A 175 -9.18 5.97 -9.89
CA LEU A 175 -9.80 5.77 -11.20
C LEU A 175 -10.21 4.32 -11.48
N PHE A 176 -10.04 3.41 -10.51
CA PHE A 176 -10.53 2.03 -10.58
C PHE A 176 -12.04 2.05 -10.30
N LEU A 177 -12.78 2.42 -11.34
CA LEU A 177 -14.23 2.66 -11.28
C LEU A 177 -14.98 1.59 -12.09
N PRO A 178 -16.30 1.42 -11.83
CA PRO A 178 -17.15 0.41 -12.46
C PRO A 178 -17.11 0.30 -13.99
N SER A 179 -16.73 1.36 -14.70
CA SER A 179 -16.58 1.36 -16.16
C SER A 179 -15.49 0.40 -16.66
N THR A 180 -14.48 0.13 -15.84
CA THR A 180 -13.30 -0.69 -16.21
C THR A 180 -12.95 -1.75 -15.16
N THR A 181 -13.47 -1.63 -13.95
CA THR A 181 -13.21 -2.52 -12.82
C THR A 181 -14.54 -2.89 -12.19
N PRO A 182 -14.86 -4.17 -11.90
CA PRO A 182 -16.10 -4.55 -11.21
C PRO A 182 -16.44 -3.66 -10.01
N GLU A 183 -17.72 -3.36 -9.80
CA GLU A 183 -18.16 -2.42 -8.76
C GLU A 183 -17.69 -2.84 -7.35
N SER A 184 -17.80 -4.12 -7.00
CA SER A 184 -17.34 -4.64 -5.71
C SER A 184 -15.84 -4.41 -5.49
N GLU A 185 -15.05 -4.69 -6.52
CA GLU A 185 -13.59 -4.56 -6.49
C GLU A 185 -13.15 -3.09 -6.48
N SER A 186 -13.88 -2.22 -7.20
CA SER A 186 -13.71 -0.77 -7.14
C SER A 186 -13.87 -0.27 -5.71
N ILE A 187 -14.92 -0.69 -5.00
CA ILE A 187 -15.16 -0.30 -3.60
C ILE A 187 -14.01 -0.75 -2.70
N GLU A 188 -13.56 -2.00 -2.84
CA GLU A 188 -12.45 -2.56 -2.05
C GLU A 188 -11.12 -1.83 -2.27
N LEU A 189 -10.91 -1.27 -3.47
CA LEU A 189 -9.73 -0.44 -3.80
C LEU A 189 -9.86 1.00 -3.32
N LEU A 190 -11.02 1.63 -3.52
CA LEU A 190 -11.24 3.04 -3.22
C LEU A 190 -11.11 3.32 -1.72
N TYR A 191 -11.68 2.48 -0.86
CA TYR A 191 -11.61 2.68 0.59
C TYR A 191 -10.18 2.82 1.14
N PRO A 192 -9.28 1.84 0.95
CA PRO A 192 -7.91 1.96 1.45
C PRO A 192 -7.12 3.06 0.72
N ALA A 193 -7.36 3.31 -0.58
CA ALA A 193 -6.70 4.40 -1.32
C ALA A 193 -7.03 5.78 -0.72
N TYR A 194 -8.32 6.06 -0.49
CA TYR A 194 -8.73 7.32 0.14
C TYR A 194 -8.24 7.44 1.58
N ARG A 195 -8.23 6.34 2.35
CA ARG A 195 -7.68 6.34 3.72
C ARG A 195 -6.20 6.72 3.74
N VAL A 196 -5.40 6.17 2.83
CA VAL A 196 -3.98 6.53 2.70
C VAL A 196 -3.81 8.01 2.37
N LEU A 197 -4.56 8.52 1.39
CA LEU A 197 -4.47 9.93 0.99
C LEU A 197 -4.92 10.86 2.13
N LEU A 198 -6.04 10.57 2.79
CA LEU A 198 -6.48 11.32 3.97
C LEU A 198 -5.42 11.29 5.08
N ARG A 199 -4.78 10.13 5.30
CA ARG A 199 -3.74 10.01 6.31
C ARG A 199 -2.52 10.86 5.99
N ILE A 200 -2.13 10.95 4.72
CA ILE A 200 -1.05 11.84 4.26
C ILE A 200 -1.37 13.30 4.59
N ALA A 201 -2.61 13.75 4.35
CA ALA A 201 -3.01 15.10 4.72
C ALA A 201 -2.88 15.37 6.23
N GLN A 202 -3.14 14.35 7.05
CA GLN A 202 -3.08 14.41 8.51
C GLN A 202 -1.68 14.28 9.10
N LEU A 203 -0.66 13.95 8.28
CA LEU A 203 0.74 13.99 8.72
C LEU A 203 1.19 15.42 9.06
N ASP A 204 0.59 16.41 8.40
CA ASP A 204 0.77 17.81 8.73
C ASP A 204 -0.23 18.21 9.83
N PRO A 205 0.24 18.38 11.08
CA PRO A 205 -0.65 18.61 12.21
C PRO A 205 -1.30 20.00 12.17
N ASP A 206 -0.75 20.95 11.39
CA ASP A 206 -1.32 22.30 11.30
C ASP A 206 -2.57 22.30 10.40
N PRO A 207 -3.77 22.54 10.95
CA PRO A 207 -4.99 22.61 10.16
C PRO A 207 -5.00 23.80 9.17
N ASN A 208 -4.17 24.83 9.40
CA ASN A 208 -4.07 26.00 8.54
C ASN A 208 -2.98 25.87 7.47
N SER A 209 -2.23 24.77 7.45
CA SER A 209 -1.13 24.54 6.51
C SER A 209 -1.62 24.68 5.06
N LEU A 210 -0.94 25.52 4.28
CA LEU A 210 -1.23 25.68 2.86
C LEU A 210 -0.98 24.38 2.08
N ARG A 211 0.02 23.59 2.48
CA ARG A 211 0.33 22.29 1.87
C ARG A 211 -0.84 21.34 2.05
N ARG A 212 -1.26 21.15 3.31
CA ARG A 212 -2.39 20.28 3.68
C ARG A 212 -3.67 20.70 2.95
N ARG A 213 -4.00 22.00 2.98
CA ARG A 213 -5.19 22.53 2.30
C ARG A 213 -5.19 22.29 0.80
N ARG A 214 -4.08 22.62 0.11
CA ARG A 214 -3.95 22.39 -1.33
C ARG A 214 -4.12 20.92 -1.68
N PHE A 215 -3.56 20.03 -0.87
CA PHE A 215 -3.67 18.60 -1.10
C PHE A 215 -5.10 18.08 -0.86
N LEU A 216 -5.77 18.48 0.22
CA LEU A 216 -7.19 18.12 0.44
C LEU A 216 -8.10 18.68 -0.65
N ASP A 217 -7.84 19.89 -1.14
CA ASP A 217 -8.57 20.43 -2.29
C ASP A 217 -8.34 19.63 -3.58
N LYS A 218 -7.10 19.16 -3.81
CA LYS A 218 -6.78 18.26 -4.92
C LYS A 218 -7.53 16.94 -4.77
N LEU A 219 -7.59 16.39 -3.56
CA LEU A 219 -8.30 15.14 -3.29
C LEU A 219 -9.81 15.24 -3.58
N LEU A 220 -10.45 16.36 -3.23
CA LEU A 220 -11.85 16.61 -3.62
C LEU A 220 -12.00 16.71 -5.13
N ARG A 221 -11.22 17.58 -5.78
CA ARG A 221 -11.39 17.86 -7.21
C ARG A 221 -11.02 16.69 -8.09
N ASP A 222 -9.82 16.16 -7.91
CA ASP A 222 -9.23 15.19 -8.83
C ASP A 222 -9.52 13.75 -8.41
N GLY A 223 -9.94 13.53 -7.16
CA GLY A 223 -10.37 12.22 -6.64
C GLY A 223 -11.88 12.10 -6.63
N VAL A 224 -12.53 12.82 -5.71
CA VAL A 224 -13.97 12.66 -5.45
C VAL A 224 -14.83 13.12 -6.63
N PHE A 225 -14.65 14.35 -7.13
CA PHE A 225 -15.53 14.88 -8.18
C PHE A 225 -15.32 14.19 -9.52
N VAL A 226 -14.08 13.82 -9.85
CA VAL A 226 -13.78 12.97 -11.01
C VAL A 226 -14.45 11.60 -10.86
N GLY A 227 -14.34 10.96 -9.69
CA GLY A 227 -15.03 9.70 -9.41
C GLY A 227 -16.55 9.82 -9.57
N GLN A 228 -17.14 10.88 -9.03
CA GLN A 228 -18.58 11.15 -9.15
C GLN A 228 -18.99 11.35 -10.61
N PHE A 229 -18.20 12.09 -11.38
CA PHE A 229 -18.48 12.34 -12.80
C PHE A 229 -18.49 11.04 -13.63
N HIS A 230 -17.61 10.10 -13.31
CA HIS A 230 -17.46 8.84 -14.06
C HIS A 230 -18.27 7.65 -13.51
N ALA A 231 -18.81 7.74 -12.30
CA ALA A 231 -19.50 6.63 -11.65
C ALA A 231 -20.79 7.05 -10.92
N SER A 232 -21.40 8.18 -11.32
CA SER A 232 -22.63 8.70 -10.72
C SER A 232 -23.81 7.74 -10.75
N GLU A 233 -23.82 6.84 -11.74
CA GLU A 233 -24.85 5.82 -11.94
C GLU A 233 -24.69 4.59 -11.03
N TYR A 234 -23.63 4.54 -10.22
CA TYR A 234 -23.34 3.44 -9.28
C TYR A 234 -23.55 3.90 -7.83
N PRO A 235 -24.73 3.65 -7.22
CA PRO A 235 -25.09 4.23 -5.92
C PRO A 235 -24.11 3.87 -4.80
N ARG A 236 -23.53 2.67 -4.82
CA ARG A 236 -22.56 2.24 -3.80
C ARG A 236 -21.23 2.98 -3.93
N ILE A 237 -20.81 3.32 -5.15
CA ILE A 237 -19.63 4.17 -5.37
C ILE A 237 -19.93 5.59 -4.89
N VAL A 238 -21.09 6.15 -5.25
CA VAL A 238 -21.51 7.47 -4.78
C VAL A 238 -21.53 7.53 -3.25
N GLU A 239 -22.02 6.49 -2.58
CA GLU A 239 -21.98 6.39 -1.11
C GLU A 239 -20.55 6.45 -0.56
N VAL A 240 -19.60 5.70 -1.14
CA VAL A 240 -18.17 5.79 -0.78
C VAL A 240 -17.68 7.22 -0.96
N LEU A 241 -17.92 7.84 -2.11
CA LEU A 241 -17.46 9.20 -2.41
C LEU A 241 -18.05 10.25 -1.47
N MET A 242 -19.32 10.10 -1.06
CA MET A 242 -19.96 11.00 -0.09
C MET A 242 -19.36 10.85 1.32
N ASN A 243 -19.09 9.61 1.75
CA ASN A 243 -18.40 9.36 3.01
C ASN A 243 -17.00 9.99 3.03
N ILE A 244 -16.24 9.83 1.93
CA ILE A 244 -14.94 10.48 1.80
C ILE A 244 -15.05 12.00 1.74
N THR A 245 -16.05 12.55 1.04
CA THR A 245 -16.30 13.99 0.99
C THR A 245 -16.49 14.56 2.39
N LYS A 246 -17.29 13.89 3.23
CA LYS A 246 -17.49 14.26 4.64
C LYS A 246 -16.16 14.30 5.39
N ASP A 247 -15.31 13.29 5.23
CA ASP A 247 -14.01 13.21 5.91
C ASP A 247 -13.05 14.32 5.45
N VAL A 248 -13.02 14.62 4.14
CA VAL A 248 -12.20 15.70 3.59
C VAL A 248 -12.71 17.08 4.06
N ILE A 249 -14.02 17.31 4.05
CA ILE A 249 -14.64 18.55 4.57
C ILE A 249 -14.31 18.74 6.05
N SER A 250 -14.41 17.67 6.84
CA SER A 250 -14.00 17.68 8.26
C SER A 250 -12.53 18.10 8.43
N CYS A 251 -11.64 17.58 7.57
CA CYS A 251 -10.23 17.96 7.58
C CYS A 251 -9.95 19.39 7.09
N LEU A 252 -10.77 19.93 6.17
CA LEU A 252 -10.65 21.29 5.63
C LEU A 252 -11.24 22.36 6.56
N GLY A 253 -12.23 22.02 7.38
CA GLY A 253 -12.93 22.98 8.26
C GLY A 253 -13.53 24.14 7.46
N PHE A 254 -13.26 25.38 7.89
CA PHE A 254 -13.77 26.60 7.23
C PHE A 254 -13.38 26.71 5.75
N PHE A 255 -12.23 26.14 5.35
CA PHE A 255 -11.75 26.21 3.96
C PHE A 255 -12.59 25.36 2.99
N SER A 256 -13.51 24.54 3.50
CA SER A 256 -14.45 23.75 2.69
C SER A 256 -15.53 24.59 2.02
N ALA A 257 -15.77 25.83 2.46
CA ALA A 257 -16.88 26.68 2.00
C ALA A 257 -16.94 26.91 0.48
N LYS A 258 -15.81 26.83 -0.23
CA LYS A 258 -15.75 26.95 -1.70
C LYS A 258 -16.22 25.71 -2.47
N HIS A 259 -16.45 24.61 -1.77
CA HIS A 259 -16.87 23.32 -2.33
C HIS A 259 -18.31 22.94 -1.93
N LEU A 260 -18.98 23.81 -1.16
CA LEU A 260 -20.42 23.73 -0.87
C LEU A 260 -21.20 24.55 -1.90
#